data_AF-B0BHE7-F1
#
_entry.id   AF-B0BHE7-F1
#
_cell.length_a   1.000
_cell.length_b   1.000
_cell.length_c   1.000
_cell.angle_alpha   90.00
_cell.angle_beta   90.00
_cell.angle_gamma   90.00
#
_symmetry.space_group_name_H-M   'P 1'
#
loop_
_entity.id
_entity.type
_entity.pdbx_description
1 polymer ?
#
loop_
_entity_poly.entity_id
_entity_poly.type
_entity_poly.pdbx_seq_one_letter_code
_entity_poly.pdbx_strand_id
1 'polypeptide(L)'
;SVRLLFSFYQQHQQQAGEFMYRKLVAFSAALILSSCASAPPPKQWVRANTTPYQRSNDLEKCKYQVLMNRVPQNQVQQLVIHCMQAKGYRWR
;
A
#
# COMPACT_ATOMS: atom_id res chain seq x y z
N SER A 1 5.35 -61.02 -8.26
CA SER A 1 6.38 -60.37 -7.42
C SER A 1 6.81 -58.99 -7.93
N VAL A 2 7.09 -58.80 -9.22
CA VAL A 2 7.52 -57.50 -9.79
C VAL A 2 6.44 -56.38 -9.69
N ARG A 3 5.15 -56.71 -9.85
CA ARG A 3 4.04 -55.73 -9.73
C ARG A 3 3.89 -55.13 -8.33
N LEU A 4 4.26 -55.88 -7.29
CA LEU A 4 4.20 -55.40 -5.90
C LEU A 4 5.36 -54.44 -5.60
N LEU A 5 6.55 -54.71 -6.13
CA LEU A 5 7.70 -53.79 -6.04
C LEU A 5 7.45 -52.49 -6.82
N PHE A 6 6.80 -52.55 -7.98
CA PHE A 6 6.43 -51.35 -8.75
C PHE A 6 5.38 -50.50 -8.01
N SER A 7 4.39 -51.15 -7.40
CA SER A 7 3.39 -50.46 -6.57
C SER A 7 4.01 -49.84 -5.32
N PHE A 8 4.98 -50.52 -4.69
CA PHE A 8 5.72 -50.01 -3.53
C PHE A 8 6.65 -48.84 -3.88
N TYR A 9 7.31 -48.90 -5.05
CA TYR A 9 8.13 -47.81 -5.59
C TYR A 9 7.28 -46.58 -5.94
N GLN A 10 6.09 -46.79 -6.50
CA GLN A 10 5.14 -45.73 -6.83
C GLN A 10 4.54 -45.07 -5.58
N GLN A 11 4.32 -45.84 -4.50
CA GLN A 11 3.88 -45.34 -3.19
C GLN A 11 4.97 -44.46 -2.52
N HIS A 12 6.25 -44.81 -2.68
CA HIS A 12 7.37 -44.01 -2.15
C HIS A 12 7.57 -42.68 -2.89
N GLN A 13 7.34 -42.65 -4.22
CA GLN A 13 7.41 -41.43 -5.01
C GLN A 13 6.28 -40.43 -4.65
N GLN A 14 5.11 -40.89 -4.24
CA GLN A 14 4.00 -40.03 -3.80
C GLN A 14 4.27 -39.32 -2.46
N GLN A 15 4.97 -39.96 -1.51
CA GLN A 15 5.24 -39.36 -0.20
C GLN A 15 6.25 -38.20 -0.25
N ALA A 16 7.19 -38.21 -1.21
CA ALA A 16 8.14 -37.12 -1.41
C ALA A 16 7.46 -35.85 -1.97
N GLY A 17 6.48 -36.03 -2.86
CA GLY A 17 5.68 -34.94 -3.44
C GLY A 17 4.82 -34.23 -2.40
N GLU A 18 4.14 -34.98 -1.53
CA GLU A 18 3.32 -34.43 -0.44
C GLU A 18 4.17 -33.64 0.57
N PHE A 19 5.37 -34.12 0.92
CA PHE A 19 6.27 -33.40 1.83
C PHE A 19 6.81 -32.10 1.19
N MET A 20 7.18 -32.15 -0.09
CA MET A 20 7.64 -30.98 -0.84
C MET A 20 6.50 -29.97 -1.05
N TYR A 21 5.29 -30.42 -1.38
CA TYR A 21 4.11 -29.58 -1.55
C TYR A 21 3.72 -28.88 -0.24
N ARG A 22 3.73 -29.58 0.90
CA ARG A 22 3.47 -28.96 2.22
C ARG A 22 4.49 -27.90 2.59
N LYS A 23 5.77 -28.10 2.24
CA LYS A 23 6.81 -27.08 2.42
C LYS A 23 6.62 -25.90 1.46
N LEU A 24 6.31 -26.15 0.18
CA LEU A 24 6.04 -25.12 -0.82
C LEU A 24 4.82 -24.25 -0.44
N VAL A 25 3.75 -24.85 0.07
CA VAL A 25 2.56 -24.13 0.58
C VAL A 25 2.89 -23.30 1.81
N ALA A 26 3.72 -23.81 2.73
CA ALA A 26 4.15 -23.04 3.90
C ALA A 26 5.05 -21.85 3.52
N PHE A 27 5.97 -22.04 2.56
CA PHE A 27 6.82 -20.97 2.06
C PHE A 27 6.03 -19.90 1.29
N SER A 28 5.07 -20.30 0.44
CA SER A 28 4.24 -19.33 -0.28
C SER A 28 3.35 -18.51 0.66
N ALA A 29 2.79 -19.13 1.70
CA ALA A 29 2.04 -18.42 2.74
C ALA A 29 2.93 -17.37 3.45
N ALA A 30 4.15 -17.73 3.83
CA ALA A 30 5.08 -16.80 4.49
C ALA A 30 5.47 -15.60 3.61
N LEU A 31 5.59 -15.80 2.29
CA LEU A 31 5.89 -14.72 1.33
C LEU A 31 4.71 -13.77 1.13
N ILE A 32 3.47 -14.25 1.21
CA ILE A 32 2.28 -13.39 1.11
C ILE A 32 2.18 -12.47 2.33
N LEU A 33 2.48 -12.98 3.54
CA LEU A 33 2.40 -12.17 4.77
C LEU A 33 3.46 -11.06 4.84
N SER A 34 4.64 -11.23 4.24
CA SER A 34 5.70 -10.20 4.26
C SER A 34 5.40 -8.99 3.35
N SER A 35 4.47 -9.12 2.41
CA SER A 35 4.13 -8.05 1.46
C SER A 35 3.29 -6.91 2.05
N CYS A 36 2.60 -7.13 3.18
CA CYS A 36 1.68 -6.13 3.75
C CYS A 36 2.38 -5.02 4.56
N ALA A 37 3.64 -5.21 4.96
CA ALA A 37 4.37 -4.24 5.80
C ALA A 37 5.09 -3.13 4.99
N SER A 38 5.15 -3.23 3.66
CA SER A 38 6.02 -2.39 2.82
C SER A 38 5.30 -1.22 2.14
N ALA A 39 4.01 -0.98 2.41
CA ALA A 39 3.32 0.15 1.80
C ALA A 39 3.72 1.46 2.51
N PRO A 40 4.33 2.43 1.80
CA PRO A 40 4.54 3.75 2.38
C PRO A 40 3.16 4.36 2.72
N PRO A 41 3.08 5.15 3.80
CA PRO A 41 1.81 5.80 4.15
C PRO A 41 1.32 6.65 2.97
N PRO A 42 -0.01 6.74 2.77
CA PRO A 42 -0.57 7.55 1.69
C PRO A 42 -0.11 9.00 1.86
N LYS A 43 0.29 9.61 0.74
CA LYS A 43 0.75 11.01 0.74
C LYS A 43 -0.33 11.90 1.31
N GLN A 44 0.00 12.68 2.33
CA GLN A 44 -0.94 13.52 3.03
C GLN A 44 -0.32 14.85 3.47
N TRP A 45 -1.19 15.85 3.65
CA TRP A 45 -0.80 17.11 4.26
C TRP A 45 -0.54 16.93 5.75
N VAL A 46 0.70 17.12 6.20
CA VAL A 46 1.11 16.95 7.59
C VAL A 46 1.55 18.28 8.18
N ARG A 47 1.07 18.57 9.39
CA ARG A 47 1.51 19.67 10.25
C ARG A 47 1.45 19.19 11.71
N ALA A 48 2.40 19.60 12.54
CA ALA A 48 2.42 19.24 13.96
C ALA A 48 1.13 19.72 14.66
N ASN A 49 0.66 18.95 15.65
CA ASN A 49 -0.48 19.30 16.50
C ASN A 49 -1.78 19.64 15.75
N THR A 50 -2.00 19.04 14.58
CA THR A 50 -3.13 19.36 13.71
C THR A 50 -4.09 18.18 13.61
N THR A 51 -5.37 18.41 13.88
CA THR A 51 -6.41 17.39 13.73
C THR A 51 -6.75 17.13 12.26
N PRO A 52 -7.24 15.94 11.91
CA PRO A 52 -7.70 15.64 10.55
C PRO A 52 -8.78 16.63 10.05
N TYR A 53 -9.69 17.02 10.95
CA TYR A 53 -10.72 18.02 10.66
C TYR A 53 -10.12 19.37 10.27
N GLN A 54 -9.13 19.84 11.03
CA GLN A 54 -8.50 21.14 10.80
C GLN A 54 -7.70 21.15 9.48
N ARG A 55 -7.01 20.05 9.17
CA ARG A 55 -6.37 19.83 7.86
C ARG A 55 -7.36 19.92 6.70
N SER A 56 -8.51 19.26 6.83
CA SER A 56 -9.56 19.30 5.80
C SER A 56 -10.10 20.71 5.61
N ASN A 57 -10.45 21.38 6.71
CA ASN A 57 -10.93 22.76 6.69
C ASN A 57 -9.93 23.73 6.03
N ASP A 58 -8.64 23.60 6.36
CA ASP A 58 -7.61 24.44 5.77
C ASP A 58 -7.42 24.18 4.26
N LEU A 59 -7.51 22.93 3.82
CA LEU A 59 -7.46 22.57 2.40
C LEU A 59 -8.63 23.17 1.62
N GLU A 60 -9.85 23.05 2.14
CA GLU A 60 -11.05 23.59 1.48
C GLU A 60 -11.04 25.13 1.47
N LYS A 61 -10.56 25.77 2.54
CA LYS A 61 -10.33 27.23 2.55
C LYS A 61 -9.35 27.65 1.45
N CYS A 62 -8.23 26.93 1.30
CA CYS A 62 -7.26 27.22 0.25
C CYS A 62 -7.85 27.06 -1.15
N LYS A 63 -8.61 25.98 -1.41
CA LYS A 63 -9.30 25.78 -2.69
C LYS A 63 -10.27 26.92 -2.98
N TYR A 64 -11.09 27.28 -2.00
CA TYR A 64 -12.07 28.34 -2.14
C TYR A 64 -11.42 29.69 -2.49
N GLN A 65 -10.37 30.07 -1.76
CA GLN A 65 -9.65 31.33 -2.00
C GLN A 65 -9.03 31.39 -3.39
N VAL A 66 -8.41 30.30 -3.85
CA VAL A 66 -7.78 30.26 -5.18
C VAL A 66 -8.84 30.36 -6.29
N LEU A 67 -9.96 29.66 -6.15
CA LEU A 67 -11.04 29.68 -7.14
C LEU A 67 -11.76 31.04 -7.20
N MET A 68 -11.92 31.72 -6.06
CA MET A 68 -12.50 33.06 -5.99
C MET A 68 -11.66 34.10 -6.76
N ASN A 69 -10.33 33.91 -6.80
CA ASN A 69 -9.41 34.83 -7.44
C ASN A 69 -9.32 34.70 -8.98
N ARG A 70 -10.22 33.93 -9.61
CA ARG A 70 -10.28 33.71 -11.08
C ARG A 70 -8.93 33.32 -11.69
N VAL A 71 -8.19 32.49 -10.96
CA VAL A 71 -6.90 31.97 -11.36
C VAL A 71 -7.05 31.05 -12.57
N PRO A 72 -6.15 31.09 -13.57
CA PRO A 72 -6.19 30.17 -14.69
C PRO A 72 -6.02 28.72 -14.20
N GLN A 73 -6.76 27.77 -14.79
CA GLN A 73 -6.88 26.39 -14.30
C GLN A 73 -5.54 25.67 -14.14
N ASN A 74 -4.56 25.99 -14.98
CA ASN A 74 -3.21 25.45 -14.92
C ASN A 74 -2.40 25.89 -13.68
N GLN A 75 -2.78 26.98 -13.01
CA GLN A 75 -2.10 27.50 -11.82
C GLN A 75 -2.84 27.17 -10.51
N VAL A 76 -4.10 26.74 -10.59
CA VAL A 76 -4.96 26.48 -9.41
C VAL A 76 -4.31 25.50 -8.45
N GLN A 77 -3.79 24.37 -8.96
CA GLN A 77 -3.17 23.35 -8.09
C GLN A 77 -1.91 23.88 -7.39
N GLN A 78 -1.06 24.62 -8.10
CA GLN A 78 0.16 25.20 -7.53
C GLN A 78 -0.18 26.22 -6.43
N LEU A 79 -1.18 27.05 -6.65
CA LEU A 79 -1.61 28.04 -5.66
C LEU A 79 -2.26 27.40 -4.43
N VAL A 80 -3.01 26.31 -4.59
CA VAL A 80 -3.52 25.53 -3.44
C VAL A 80 -2.36 24.93 -2.65
N ILE A 81 -1.33 24.39 -3.32
CA ILE A 81 -0.11 23.88 -2.67
C ILE A 81 0.59 25.00 -1.89
N HIS A 82 0.78 26.17 -2.49
CA HIS A 82 1.40 27.31 -1.84
C HIS A 82 0.60 27.80 -0.63
N CYS A 83 -0.72 27.86 -0.72
CA CYS A 83 -1.58 28.21 0.40
C CYS A 83 -1.44 27.22 1.57
N MET A 84 -1.41 25.92 1.29
CA MET A 84 -1.20 24.89 2.31
C MET A 84 0.20 25.00 2.95
N GLN A 85 1.23 25.25 2.15
CA GLN A 85 2.59 25.48 2.63
C GLN A 85 2.69 26.73 3.51
N ALA A 86 2.02 27.83 3.14
CA ALA A 86 1.96 29.06 3.92
C ALA A 86 1.30 28.86 5.28
N LYS A 87 0.32 27.94 5.37
CA LYS A 87 -0.30 27.50 6.64
C LYS A 87 0.58 26.54 7.46
N GLY A 88 1.77 26.18 6.98
CA GLY A 88 2.73 25.31 7.66
C GLY A 88 2.54 23.82 7.39
N TYR A 89 1.70 23.43 6.42
CA TYR A 89 1.58 22.03 6.01
C TYR A 89 2.73 21.63 5.07
N ARG A 90 3.16 20.39 5.19
CA ARG A 90 4.13 19.76 4.30
C ARG A 90 3.50 18.52 3.65
N TRP A 91 3.79 18.31 2.37
CA TRP A 91 3.40 17.11 1.65
C TRP A 91 4.40 16.00 2.00
N ARG A 92 3.95 14.94 2.65
CA ARG A 92 4.76 13.76 3.03
C ARG A 92 4.04 12.50 2.62
#